data_AF-A0A559QLU4-F1
#
_entry.id   AF-A0A559QLU4-F1
#
_cell.length_a   1.000
_cell.length_b   1.000
_cell.length_c   1.000
_cell.angle_alpha   90.00
_cell.angle_beta   90.00
_cell.angle_gamma   90.00
#
_symmetry.space_group_name_H-M   'P 1'
#
loop_
_entity.id
_entity.type
_entity.pdbx_description
1 polymer ?
#
loop_
_entity_poly.entity_id
_entity_poly.type
_entity_poly.pdbx_seq_one_letter_code
_entity_poly.pdbx_strand_id
1 'polypeptide(L)'
;MGLELKICKELATLNATAIEWQGLSSIVNSTLPDSDFRRLYNEMIAALPGCYGVVVEALAPLTAIDSYEKFETQFDTAQQEYQQTFLQYASKPRHFTESAHEHYLELSTMKDIKTSYPLLKRTFANLYEFMDKWVTNDAWIVMSGDVVFKSTNRLLLEIVTFKKQDVDEAWLIYKTAFTGIAQLASVLKLQCETFQK
;
A
#
# COMPACT_ATOMS: atom_id res chain seq x y z
N MET A 1 -8.44 -2.20 19.86
CA MET A 1 -8.21 -1.16 18.82
C MET A 1 -9.41 -1.21 17.89
N GLY A 2 -10.12 -0.09 17.70
CA GLY A 2 -11.25 -0.02 16.75
C GLY A 2 -10.81 -0.37 15.33
N LEU A 3 -11.75 -0.82 14.49
CA LEU A 3 -11.45 -1.26 13.11
C LEU A 3 -10.87 -0.11 12.29
N GLU A 4 -11.37 1.10 12.47
CA GLU A 4 -10.91 2.32 11.81
C GLU A 4 -9.44 2.60 12.15
N LEU A 5 -9.08 2.56 13.43
CA LEU A 5 -7.70 2.77 13.87
C LEU A 5 -6.78 1.66 13.35
N LYS A 6 -7.28 0.42 13.26
CA LYS A 6 -6.54 -0.69 12.67
C LYS A 6 -6.26 -0.44 11.19
N ILE A 7 -7.27 -0.05 10.41
CA ILE A 7 -7.13 0.25 8.98
C ILE A 7 -6.14 1.42 8.78
N CYS A 8 -6.33 2.52 9.52
CA CYS A 8 -5.47 3.69 9.44
C CYS A 8 -4.02 3.36 9.80
N LYS A 9 -3.78 2.52 10.82
CA LYS A 9 -2.42 2.10 11.19
C LYS A 9 -1.74 1.33 10.04
N GLU A 10 -2.43 0.40 9.41
CA GLU A 10 -1.84 -0.38 8.32
C GLU A 10 -1.67 0.46 7.04
N LEU A 11 -2.60 1.38 6.73
CA LEU A 11 -2.42 2.36 5.66
C LEU A 11 -1.22 3.29 5.94
N ALA A 12 -1.05 3.75 7.17
CA ALA A 12 0.12 4.55 7.56
C ALA A 12 1.42 3.75 7.44
N THR A 13 1.37 2.45 7.74
CA THR A 13 2.50 1.53 7.55
C THR A 13 2.87 1.42 6.07
N LEU A 14 1.90 1.21 5.18
CA LEU A 14 2.10 1.20 3.73
C LEU A 14 2.65 2.54 3.19
N ASN A 15 2.16 3.67 3.73
CA ASN A 15 2.70 4.99 3.37
C ASN A 15 4.17 5.14 3.82
N ALA A 16 4.50 4.68 5.03
CA ALA A 16 5.86 4.74 5.54
C ALA A 16 6.84 3.91 4.70
N THR A 17 6.43 2.70 4.29
CA THR A 17 7.25 1.84 3.44
C THR A 17 7.45 2.43 2.05
N ALA A 18 6.41 3.07 1.49
CA ALA A 18 6.53 3.78 0.22
C ALA A 18 7.50 4.98 0.31
N ILE A 19 7.47 5.76 1.40
CA ILE A 19 8.40 6.89 1.61
C ILE A 19 9.84 6.40 1.77
N GLU A 20 10.05 5.38 2.59
CA GLU A 20 11.38 4.79 2.80
C GLU A 20 11.98 4.34 1.47
N TRP A 21 11.15 3.72 0.64
CA TRP A 21 11.52 3.28 -0.70
C TRP A 21 11.92 4.43 -1.63
N GLN A 22 11.15 5.53 -1.65
CA GLN A 22 11.50 6.73 -2.42
C GLN A 22 12.85 7.31 -2.00
N GLY A 23 13.14 7.30 -0.68
CA GLY A 23 14.41 7.75 -0.13
C GLY A 23 15.60 6.91 -0.63
N LEU A 24 15.47 5.58 -0.60
CA LEU A 24 16.49 4.66 -1.12
C LEU A 24 16.71 4.91 -2.63
N SER A 25 15.62 4.98 -3.40
CA SER A 25 15.68 5.19 -4.85
C SER A 25 16.33 6.51 -5.24
N SER A 26 16.06 7.59 -4.49
CA SER A 26 16.67 8.89 -4.73
C SER A 26 18.18 8.85 -4.54
N ILE A 27 18.68 8.16 -3.50
CA ILE A 27 20.13 8.05 -3.25
C ILE A 27 20.81 7.20 -4.32
N VAL A 28 20.24 6.03 -4.65
CA VAL A 28 20.81 5.13 -5.66
C VAL A 28 20.88 5.81 -7.03
N ASN A 29 19.77 6.42 -7.47
CA ASN A 29 19.70 7.06 -8.80
C ASN A 29 20.50 8.37 -8.92
N SER A 30 20.79 9.06 -7.82
CA SER A 30 21.63 10.27 -7.82
C SER A 30 23.12 9.98 -7.67
N THR A 31 23.49 8.85 -7.07
CA THR A 31 24.89 8.53 -6.76
C THR A 31 25.51 7.60 -7.79
N LEU A 32 24.74 6.65 -8.34
CA LEU A 32 25.26 5.70 -9.31
C LEU A 32 25.08 6.21 -10.74
N PRO A 33 26.13 6.09 -11.59
CA PRO A 33 26.01 6.37 -13.00
C PRO A 33 25.02 5.40 -13.64
N ASP A 34 24.55 5.77 -14.84
CA ASP A 34 23.72 4.87 -15.64
C ASP A 34 24.51 3.59 -15.95
N SER A 35 24.00 2.47 -15.43
CA SER A 35 24.71 1.19 -15.31
C SER A 35 23.69 0.06 -15.24
N ASP A 36 24.13 -1.16 -15.55
CA ASP A 36 23.29 -2.35 -15.43
C ASP A 36 22.70 -2.50 -14.01
N PHE A 37 23.45 -2.08 -12.99
CA PHE A 37 22.96 -2.06 -11.61
C PHE A 37 21.77 -1.13 -11.45
N ARG A 38 21.88 0.11 -11.94
CA ARG A 38 20.81 1.10 -11.85
C ARG A 38 19.58 0.67 -12.63
N ARG A 39 19.76 0.02 -13.79
CA ARG A 39 18.66 -0.56 -14.57
C ARG A 39 17.93 -1.65 -13.79
N LEU A 40 18.65 -2.66 -13.28
CA LEU A 40 18.06 -3.74 -12.49
C LEU A 40 17.40 -3.24 -11.19
N TYR A 41 18.03 -2.25 -10.53
CA TYR A 41 17.44 -1.59 -9.38
C TYR A 41 16.10 -0.93 -9.75
N ASN A 42 16.05 -0.23 -10.88
CA ASN A 42 14.82 0.44 -11.34
C ASN A 42 13.73 -0.56 -11.77
N GLU A 43 14.09 -1.73 -12.28
CA GLU A 43 13.16 -2.82 -12.56
C GLU A 43 12.57 -3.41 -11.26
N MET A 44 13.43 -3.67 -10.27
CA MET A 44 13.03 -4.10 -8.93
C MET A 44 12.03 -3.13 -8.28
N ILE A 45 12.34 -1.82 -8.33
CA ILE A 45 11.51 -0.80 -7.66
C ILE A 45 10.18 -0.57 -8.38
N ALA A 46 10.10 -0.82 -9.69
CA ALA A 46 8.89 -0.59 -10.48
C ALA A 46 7.76 -1.57 -10.14
N ALA A 47 8.07 -2.74 -9.56
CA ALA A 47 7.08 -3.73 -9.17
C ALA A 47 6.29 -3.32 -7.92
N LEU A 48 6.96 -2.72 -6.92
CA LEU A 48 6.36 -2.45 -5.60
C LEU A 48 5.19 -1.44 -5.59
N PRO A 49 5.15 -0.39 -6.43
CA PRO A 49 3.97 0.47 -6.60
C PRO A 49 2.68 -0.31 -6.90
N GLY A 50 2.78 -1.48 -7.53
CA GLY A 50 1.65 -2.37 -7.75
C GLY A 50 0.98 -2.83 -6.47
N CYS A 51 1.74 -3.11 -5.40
CA CYS A 51 1.20 -3.49 -4.09
C CYS A 51 0.29 -2.39 -3.51
N TYR A 52 0.79 -1.16 -3.55
CA TYR A 52 0.08 0.00 -3.01
C TYR A 52 -1.11 0.39 -3.89
N GLY A 53 -0.95 0.31 -5.21
CA GLY A 53 -1.99 0.57 -6.20
C GLY A 53 -3.23 -0.31 -6.00
N VAL A 54 -3.05 -1.61 -5.73
CA VAL A 54 -4.15 -2.53 -5.41
C VAL A 54 -4.96 -2.06 -4.20
N VAL A 55 -4.30 -1.56 -3.14
CA VAL A 55 -4.99 -1.06 -1.94
C VAL A 55 -5.79 0.21 -2.26
N VAL A 56 -5.18 1.14 -3.00
CA VAL A 56 -5.84 2.39 -3.43
C VAL A 56 -7.06 2.09 -4.31
N GLU A 57 -6.91 1.19 -5.28
CA GLU A 57 -7.97 0.79 -6.21
C GLU A 57 -9.16 0.18 -5.46
N ALA A 58 -8.91 -0.74 -4.52
CA ALA A 58 -9.96 -1.39 -3.74
C ALA A 58 -10.73 -0.41 -2.85
N LEU A 59 -10.06 0.62 -2.30
CA LEU A 59 -10.70 1.61 -1.42
C LEU A 59 -11.38 2.74 -2.19
N ALA A 60 -11.03 2.96 -3.46
CA ALA A 60 -11.48 4.11 -4.24
C ALA A 60 -13.02 4.29 -4.24
N PRO A 61 -13.85 3.27 -4.51
CA PRO A 61 -15.31 3.43 -4.53
C PRO A 61 -15.88 3.90 -3.19
N LEU A 62 -15.28 3.45 -2.09
CA LEU A 62 -15.71 3.83 -0.74
C LEU A 62 -15.27 5.27 -0.46
N THR A 63 -14.00 5.60 -0.69
CA THR A 63 -13.51 6.96 -0.43
C THR A 63 -14.16 8.05 -1.30
N ALA A 64 -14.86 7.68 -2.38
CA ALA A 64 -15.64 8.60 -3.22
C ALA A 64 -16.99 9.02 -2.61
N ILE A 65 -17.46 8.32 -1.58
CA ILE A 65 -18.67 8.64 -0.82
C ILE A 65 -18.33 9.72 0.21
N ASP A 66 -18.38 10.97 -0.24
CA ASP A 66 -17.99 12.17 0.53
C ASP A 66 -19.17 12.98 1.08
N SER A 67 -20.40 12.57 0.78
CA SER A 67 -21.62 13.26 1.18
C SER A 67 -22.70 12.29 1.65
N TYR A 68 -23.64 12.81 2.44
CA TYR A 68 -24.80 12.05 2.92
C TYR A 68 -25.64 11.50 1.76
N GLU A 69 -25.92 12.32 0.74
CA GLU A 69 -26.67 11.92 -0.46
C GLU A 69 -26.01 10.76 -1.20
N LYS A 70 -24.68 10.79 -1.36
CA LYS A 70 -23.94 9.66 -1.95
C LYS A 70 -23.99 8.43 -1.06
N PHE A 71 -23.94 8.60 0.26
CA PHE A 71 -24.03 7.47 1.19
C PHE A 71 -25.39 6.78 1.10
N GLU A 72 -26.48 7.53 1.06
CA GLU A 72 -27.81 6.95 0.89
C GLU A 72 -27.94 6.16 -0.42
N THR A 73 -27.43 6.71 -1.52
CA THR A 73 -27.65 6.19 -2.87
C THR A 73 -26.60 5.17 -3.35
N GLN A 74 -25.36 5.22 -2.85
CA GLN A 74 -24.23 4.46 -3.39
C GLN A 74 -23.60 3.46 -2.41
N PHE A 75 -23.80 3.64 -1.10
CA PHE A 75 -23.12 2.81 -0.09
C PHE A 75 -23.40 1.32 -0.24
N ASP A 76 -24.66 0.93 -0.46
CA ASP A 76 -25.02 -0.49 -0.51
C ASP A 76 -24.37 -1.18 -1.73
N THR A 77 -24.37 -0.50 -2.87
CA THR A 77 -23.69 -0.97 -4.09
C THR A 77 -22.18 -1.08 -3.87
N ALA A 78 -21.54 -0.01 -3.35
CA ALA A 78 -20.10 -0.01 -3.11
C ALA A 78 -19.68 -1.06 -2.08
N GLN A 79 -20.47 -1.27 -1.03
CA GLN A 79 -20.24 -2.31 -0.03
C GLN A 79 -20.35 -3.71 -0.65
N GLN A 80 -21.38 -3.96 -1.46
CA GLN A 80 -21.57 -5.25 -2.12
C GLN A 80 -20.44 -5.55 -3.11
N GLU A 81 -20.05 -4.59 -3.92
CA GLU A 81 -18.91 -4.70 -4.84
C GLU A 81 -17.61 -4.99 -4.07
N TYR A 82 -17.36 -4.26 -2.98
CA TYR A 82 -16.20 -4.49 -2.14
C TYR A 82 -16.20 -5.92 -1.56
N GLN A 83 -17.34 -6.37 -1.03
CA GLN A 83 -17.47 -7.70 -0.44
C GLN A 83 -17.21 -8.82 -1.46
N GLN A 84 -17.58 -8.62 -2.72
CA GLN A 84 -17.36 -9.59 -3.79
C GLN A 84 -15.90 -9.62 -4.28
N THR A 85 -15.18 -8.51 -4.14
CA THR A 85 -13.87 -8.34 -4.81
C THR A 85 -12.69 -8.29 -3.84
N PHE A 86 -12.88 -8.01 -2.54
CA PHE A 86 -11.74 -7.78 -1.62
C PHE A 86 -10.79 -8.98 -1.48
N LEU A 87 -11.29 -10.21 -1.60
CA LEU A 87 -10.44 -11.41 -1.59
C LEU A 87 -9.57 -11.52 -2.85
N GLN A 88 -10.07 -11.05 -4.00
CA GLN A 88 -9.29 -10.97 -5.23
C GLN A 88 -8.22 -9.88 -5.12
N TYR A 89 -8.55 -8.75 -4.47
CA TYR A 89 -7.55 -7.73 -4.17
C TYR A 89 -6.48 -8.22 -3.18
N ALA A 90 -6.85 -9.05 -2.19
CA ALA A 90 -5.91 -9.56 -1.19
C ALA A 90 -4.80 -10.48 -1.76
N SER A 91 -5.04 -11.15 -2.90
CA SER A 91 -4.05 -12.04 -3.51
C SER A 91 -3.06 -11.33 -4.44
N LYS A 92 -3.46 -10.20 -5.05
CA LYS A 92 -2.66 -9.48 -6.06
C LYS A 92 -1.30 -8.96 -5.56
N PRO A 93 -1.16 -8.37 -4.34
CA PRO A 93 0.10 -7.79 -3.87
C PRO A 93 1.27 -8.77 -3.86
N ARG A 94 1.00 -10.07 -3.68
CA ARG A 94 2.03 -11.09 -3.61
C ARG A 94 2.85 -11.22 -4.90
N HIS A 95 2.21 -11.10 -6.06
CA HIS A 95 2.89 -11.19 -7.35
C HIS A 95 3.91 -10.06 -7.55
N PHE A 96 3.58 -8.85 -7.06
CA PHE A 96 4.48 -7.71 -7.12
C PHE A 96 5.66 -7.87 -6.17
N THR A 97 5.46 -8.42 -4.97
CA THR A 97 6.56 -8.70 -4.04
C THR A 97 7.47 -9.82 -4.55
N GLU A 98 6.92 -10.84 -5.20
CA GLU A 98 7.70 -11.93 -5.81
C GLU A 98 8.59 -11.39 -6.95
N SER A 99 8.02 -10.59 -7.86
CA SER A 99 8.78 -9.95 -8.94
C SER A 99 9.88 -9.01 -8.41
N ALA A 100 9.59 -8.21 -7.38
CA ALA A 100 10.62 -7.37 -6.76
C ALA A 100 11.74 -8.21 -6.12
N HIS A 101 11.39 -9.34 -5.49
CA HIS A 101 12.38 -10.22 -4.89
C HIS A 101 13.30 -10.87 -5.93
N GLU A 102 12.78 -11.30 -7.07
CA GLU A 102 13.58 -11.90 -8.15
C GLU A 102 14.67 -10.93 -8.63
N HIS A 103 14.29 -9.68 -8.93
CA HIS A 103 15.27 -8.66 -9.33
C HIS A 103 16.25 -8.31 -8.21
N TYR A 104 15.82 -8.35 -6.95
CA TYR A 104 16.71 -8.14 -5.81
C TYR A 104 17.77 -9.24 -5.68
N LEU A 105 17.41 -10.51 -5.93
CA LEU A 105 18.38 -11.61 -5.90
C LEU A 105 19.46 -11.40 -6.96
N GLU A 106 19.10 -11.00 -8.18
CA GLU A 106 20.07 -10.67 -9.22
C GLU A 106 20.98 -9.51 -8.80
N LEU A 107 20.38 -8.42 -8.31
CA LEU A 107 21.09 -7.24 -7.82
C LEU A 107 22.08 -7.61 -6.71
N SER A 108 21.68 -8.49 -5.77
CA SER A 108 22.50 -8.97 -4.64
C SER A 108 23.83 -9.61 -5.05
N THR A 109 23.91 -10.15 -6.28
CA THR A 109 25.12 -10.79 -6.81
C THR A 109 26.12 -9.80 -7.41
N MET A 110 25.69 -8.57 -7.69
CA MET A 110 26.51 -7.57 -8.37
C MET A 110 27.61 -7.02 -7.45
N LYS A 111 28.77 -6.72 -8.05
CA LYS A 111 29.93 -6.17 -7.34
C LYS A 111 29.65 -4.80 -6.71
N ASP A 112 28.75 -4.03 -7.30
CA ASP A 112 28.40 -2.66 -6.92
C ASP A 112 27.84 -2.58 -5.48
N ILE A 113 27.23 -3.66 -4.98
CA ILE A 113 26.77 -3.77 -3.59
C ILE A 113 27.92 -3.82 -2.60
N LYS A 114 29.07 -4.36 -3.01
CA LYS A 114 30.29 -4.45 -2.19
C LYS A 114 31.09 -3.15 -2.20
N THR A 115 30.39 -2.03 -2.25
CA THR A 115 30.99 -0.69 -2.25
C THR A 115 31.59 -0.35 -0.88
N SER A 116 32.71 0.37 -0.91
CA SER A 116 33.31 0.97 0.28
C SER A 116 32.83 2.41 0.52
N TYR A 117 32.00 2.97 -0.37
CA TYR A 117 31.48 4.32 -0.22
C TYR A 117 30.43 4.35 0.91
N PRO A 118 30.64 5.14 1.99
CA PRO A 118 29.83 5.04 3.22
C PRO A 118 28.33 5.23 3.00
N LEU A 119 27.93 6.18 2.16
CA LEU A 119 26.53 6.46 1.88
C LEU A 119 25.85 5.27 1.20
N LEU A 120 26.43 4.75 0.11
CA LEU A 120 25.86 3.60 -0.61
C LEU A 120 25.90 2.33 0.24
N LYS A 121 26.93 2.13 1.06
CA LYS A 121 27.01 1.00 1.99
C LYS A 121 25.82 1.02 2.97
N ARG A 122 25.48 2.18 3.53
CA ARG A 122 24.30 2.35 4.39
C ARG A 122 23.01 2.12 3.60
N THR A 123 22.89 2.69 2.40
CA THR A 123 21.70 2.53 1.54
C THR A 123 21.44 1.08 1.19
N PHE A 124 22.48 0.30 0.86
CA PHE A 124 22.31 -1.13 0.54
C PHE A 124 22.03 -1.99 1.77
N ALA A 125 22.54 -1.63 2.95
CA ALA A 125 22.14 -2.29 4.19
C ALA A 125 20.65 -2.05 4.49
N ASN A 126 20.18 -0.81 4.34
CA ASN A 126 18.75 -0.48 4.49
C ASN A 126 17.90 -1.18 3.42
N LEU A 127 18.37 -1.28 2.18
CA LEU A 127 17.70 -2.03 1.13
C LEU A 127 17.56 -3.51 1.50
N TYR A 128 18.62 -4.12 2.03
CA TYR A 128 18.57 -5.50 2.51
C TYR A 128 17.53 -5.68 3.60
N GLU A 129 17.55 -4.85 4.65
CA GLU A 129 16.57 -4.90 5.74
C GLU A 129 15.15 -4.70 5.22
N PHE A 130 14.96 -3.78 4.27
CA PHE A 130 13.68 -3.51 3.67
C PHE A 130 13.16 -4.74 2.92
N MET A 131 13.99 -5.32 2.03
CA MET A 131 13.61 -6.49 1.24
C MET A 131 13.30 -7.68 2.14
N ASP A 132 14.15 -7.94 3.12
CA ASP A 132 14.01 -9.05 4.07
C ASP A 132 12.67 -9.00 4.82
N LYS A 133 12.33 -7.83 5.34
CA LYS A 133 11.14 -7.62 6.18
C LYS A 133 9.86 -7.42 5.38
N TRP A 134 9.89 -6.53 4.39
CA TRP A 134 8.69 -6.03 3.74
C TRP A 134 8.29 -6.82 2.50
N VAL A 135 9.24 -7.53 1.87
CA VAL A 135 9.05 -8.19 0.59
C VAL A 135 9.19 -9.71 0.67
N THR A 136 10.16 -10.25 1.43
CA THR A 136 10.50 -11.69 1.39
C THR A 136 9.96 -12.50 2.58
N ASN A 137 10.66 -12.52 3.72
CA ASN A 137 10.47 -13.53 4.78
C ASN A 137 9.04 -13.51 5.33
N ASP A 138 8.55 -12.32 5.62
CA ASP A 138 7.22 -12.13 6.17
C ASP A 138 6.29 -11.35 5.22
N ALA A 139 6.84 -10.78 4.14
CA ALA A 139 6.13 -9.95 3.17
C ALA A 139 5.14 -8.96 3.83
N TRP A 140 5.61 -8.18 4.82
CA TRP A 140 4.75 -7.33 5.65
C TRP A 140 3.90 -6.35 4.84
N ILE A 141 4.32 -5.94 3.64
CA ILE A 141 3.50 -5.12 2.73
C ILE A 141 2.20 -5.86 2.36
N VAL A 142 2.29 -7.14 2.00
CA VAL A 142 1.14 -7.97 1.66
C VAL A 142 0.24 -8.16 2.87
N MET A 143 0.83 -8.44 4.04
CA MET A 143 0.08 -8.61 5.28
C MET A 143 -0.66 -7.34 5.69
N SER A 144 -0.01 -6.17 5.58
CA SER A 144 -0.61 -4.88 5.89
C SER A 144 -1.81 -4.62 4.96
N GLY A 145 -1.66 -4.90 3.66
CA GLY A 145 -2.76 -4.83 2.68
C GLY A 145 -3.92 -5.78 3.02
N ASP A 146 -3.63 -7.04 3.35
CA ASP A 146 -4.65 -8.02 3.76
C ASP A 146 -5.43 -7.57 5.00
N VAL A 147 -4.74 -6.98 5.98
CA VAL A 147 -5.39 -6.40 7.16
C VAL A 147 -6.29 -5.22 6.78
N VAL A 148 -5.86 -4.34 5.87
CA VAL A 148 -6.71 -3.26 5.34
C VAL A 148 -7.96 -3.84 4.69
N PHE A 149 -7.83 -4.86 3.83
CA PHE A 149 -8.98 -5.45 3.13
C PHE A 149 -9.99 -6.11 4.08
N LYS A 150 -9.50 -6.99 4.96
CA LYS A 150 -10.35 -7.72 5.89
C LYS A 150 -11.00 -6.81 6.93
N SER A 151 -10.26 -5.81 7.43
CA SER A 151 -10.77 -4.89 8.45
C SER A 151 -11.77 -3.90 7.86
N THR A 152 -11.53 -3.42 6.63
CA THR A 152 -12.50 -2.60 5.88
C THR A 152 -13.80 -3.38 5.65
N ASN A 153 -13.73 -4.63 5.18
CA ASN A 153 -14.93 -5.45 4.98
C ASN A 153 -15.74 -5.62 6.29
N ARG A 154 -15.07 -5.84 7.43
CA ARG A 154 -15.74 -5.92 8.74
C ARG A 154 -16.42 -4.60 9.12
N LEU A 155 -15.72 -3.49 8.95
CA LEU A 155 -16.25 -2.15 9.23
C LEU A 155 -17.50 -1.87 8.39
N LEU A 156 -17.47 -2.21 7.10
CA LEU A 156 -18.62 -2.03 6.21
C LEU A 156 -19.84 -2.86 6.65
N LEU A 157 -19.63 -4.10 7.12
CA LEU A 157 -20.71 -4.94 7.65
C LEU A 157 -21.32 -4.37 8.95
N GLU A 158 -20.51 -3.75 9.80
CA GLU A 158 -20.99 -3.02 10.97
C GLU A 158 -21.85 -1.82 10.54
N ILE A 159 -21.40 -1.03 9.57
CA ILE A 159 -22.14 0.14 9.05
C ILE A 159 -23.45 -0.29 8.37
N VAL A 160 -23.48 -1.40 7.63
CA VAL A 160 -24.73 -1.97 7.08
C VAL A 160 -25.72 -2.30 8.21
N THR A 161 -25.24 -2.78 9.34
CA THR A 161 -26.09 -3.11 10.50
C THR A 161 -26.69 -1.84 11.11
N PHE A 162 -25.88 -0.78 11.25
CA PHE A 162 -26.36 0.53 11.69
C PHE A 162 -27.36 1.13 10.70
N LYS A 163 -27.08 1.08 9.38
CA LYS A 163 -27.94 1.66 8.35
C LYS A 163 -29.36 1.07 8.33
N LYS A 164 -29.52 -0.20 8.72
CA LYS A 164 -30.83 -0.84 8.87
C LYS A 164 -31.66 -0.32 10.05
N GLN A 165 -31.00 0.26 11.04
CA GLN A 165 -31.63 0.79 12.26
C GLN A 165 -31.85 2.30 12.14
N ASP A 166 -30.79 3.02 11.77
CA ASP A 166 -30.77 4.48 11.63
C ASP A 166 -29.73 4.87 10.55
N VAL A 167 -30.21 5.49 9.48
CA VAL A 167 -29.37 5.88 8.34
C VAL A 167 -28.47 7.09 8.69
N ASP A 168 -28.96 8.00 9.53
CA ASP A 168 -28.23 9.20 9.95
C ASP A 168 -27.05 8.79 10.85
N GLU A 169 -27.28 7.88 11.80
CA GLU A 169 -26.22 7.35 12.67
C GLU A 169 -25.16 6.60 11.85
N ALA A 170 -25.60 5.75 10.91
CA ALA A 170 -24.70 5.00 10.04
C ALA A 170 -23.81 5.92 9.19
N TRP A 171 -24.37 7.02 8.69
CA TRP A 171 -23.59 8.02 7.96
C TRP A 171 -22.53 8.68 8.84
N LEU A 172 -22.87 9.07 10.08
CA LEU A 172 -21.91 9.70 10.99
C LEU A 172 -20.74 8.77 11.32
N ILE A 173 -21.03 7.48 11.53
CA ILE A 173 -20.01 6.44 11.72
C ILE A 173 -19.14 6.31 10.47
N TYR A 174 -19.77 6.17 9.30
CA TYR A 174 -19.08 6.05 8.02
C TYR A 174 -18.14 7.24 7.77
N LYS A 175 -18.66 8.46 7.88
CA LYS A 175 -17.90 9.70 7.68
C LYS A 175 -16.70 9.79 8.63
N THR A 176 -16.92 9.46 9.91
CA THR A 176 -15.85 9.51 10.92
C THR A 176 -14.75 8.51 10.60
N ALA A 177 -15.10 7.28 10.24
CA ALA A 177 -14.15 6.26 9.86
C ALA A 177 -13.39 6.61 8.57
N PHE A 178 -14.12 7.00 7.53
CA PHE A 178 -13.55 7.18 6.19
C PHE A 178 -12.79 8.50 6.02
N THR A 179 -12.93 9.48 6.92
CA THR A 179 -12.12 10.71 6.86
C THR A 179 -10.62 10.39 6.93
N GLY A 180 -10.19 9.59 7.92
CA GLY A 180 -8.79 9.21 8.06
C GLY A 180 -8.32 8.23 6.98
N ILE A 181 -9.18 7.27 6.62
CA ILE A 181 -8.89 6.27 5.58
C ILE A 181 -8.69 6.95 4.22
N ALA A 182 -9.58 7.86 3.83
CA ALA A 182 -9.51 8.59 2.57
C ALA A 182 -8.25 9.46 2.49
N GLN A 183 -7.87 10.13 3.58
CA GLN A 183 -6.64 10.91 3.63
C GLN A 183 -5.41 10.03 3.40
N LEU A 184 -5.29 8.91 4.11
CA LEU A 184 -4.14 8.01 3.98
C LEU A 184 -4.09 7.30 2.63
N ALA A 185 -5.25 6.94 2.06
CA ALA A 185 -5.35 6.37 0.72
C ALA A 185 -4.94 7.39 -0.36
N SER A 186 -5.29 8.67 -0.18
CA SER A 186 -4.88 9.75 -1.09
C SER A 186 -3.37 9.98 -1.07
N VAL A 187 -2.73 9.98 0.11
CA VAL A 187 -1.27 10.09 0.21
C VAL A 187 -0.59 8.89 -0.44
N LEU A 188 -1.11 7.67 -0.20
CA LEU A 188 -0.56 6.46 -0.80
C LEU A 188 -0.68 6.48 -2.34
N LYS A 189 -1.81 6.97 -2.87
CA LYS A 189 -2.01 7.17 -4.31
C LYS A 189 -0.97 8.12 -4.91
N LEU A 190 -0.71 9.25 -4.27
CA LEU A 190 0.29 10.22 -4.72
C LEU A 190 1.70 9.59 -4.75
N GLN A 191 2.02 8.74 -3.77
CA GLN A 191 3.29 8.02 -3.75
C GLN A 191 3.40 7.05 -4.94
N CYS A 192 2.34 6.30 -5.25
CA CYS A 192 2.29 5.42 -6.44
C CYS A 192 2.58 6.19 -7.73
N GLU A 193 1.94 7.35 -7.91
CA GLU A 193 2.12 8.20 -9.11
C GLU A 193 3.54 8.79 -9.20
N THR A 194 4.20 9.00 -8.06
CA THR A 194 5.58 9.50 -8.02
C THR A 194 6.57 8.45 -8.52
N PHE A 195 6.31 7.16 -8.31
CA PHE A 195 7.18 6.08 -8.82
C PHE A 195 7.07 5.85 -10.33
N GLN A 196 6.03 6.40 -10.98
CA GLN A 196 5.80 6.23 -12.42
C GLN A 196 6.42 7.34 -13.29
N LYS A 197 7.06 8.35 -12.68
CA LYS A 197 7.72 9.48 -13.34
C LYS A 197 9.23 9.29 -13.35
#